data_AF-A0A956D345-F1
#
_entry.id   AF-A0A956D345-F1
#
_cell.length_a   1.000
_cell.length_b   1.000
_cell.length_c   1.000
_cell.angle_alpha   90.00
_cell.angle_beta   90.00
_cell.angle_gamma   90.00
#
_symmetry.space_group_name_H-M   'P 1'
#
loop_
_entity.id
_entity.type
_entity.pdbx_description
1 polymer ?
#
loop_
_entity_poly.entity_id
_entity_poly.type
_entity_poly.pdbx_seq_one_letter_code
_entity_poly.pdbx_strand_id
1 'polypeptide(L)'
;MTAPSTIDVTTTNILFEGADPVGLLPEISASRYLEALRERIGERFPKARVFIKWVPTRRSPTDVVTLPKVEGAEEVVLELAEALRHEREAWVRHDEAVRAAFAT
;
A
#
# COMPACT_ATOMS: atom_id res chain seq x y z
N MET A 1 22.89 0.33 -24.00
CA MET A 1 21.63 0.81 -23.39
C MET A 1 21.70 0.53 -21.90
N THR A 2 21.83 1.57 -21.08
CA THR A 2 21.86 1.45 -19.62
C THR A 2 20.45 1.17 -19.14
N ALA A 3 20.26 0.13 -18.32
CA ALA A 3 18.95 -0.12 -17.72
C ALA A 3 18.53 1.12 -16.90
N PRO A 4 17.27 1.57 -16.98
CA PRO A 4 16.80 2.69 -16.16
C PRO A 4 16.97 2.32 -14.68
N SER A 5 17.62 3.19 -13.91
CA SER A 5 17.74 3.00 -12.46
C SER A 5 16.37 3.10 -11.81
N THR A 6 16.12 2.25 -10.82
CA THR A 6 14.89 2.25 -10.02
C THR A 6 15.18 2.69 -8.60
N ILE A 7 14.15 3.20 -7.93
CA ILE A 7 14.14 3.43 -6.49
C ILE A 7 13.03 2.60 -5.85
N ASP A 8 13.23 2.23 -4.59
CA ASP A 8 12.20 1.63 -3.75
C ASP A 8 11.76 2.70 -2.74
N VAL A 9 10.49 3.08 -2.81
CA VAL A 9 9.86 3.95 -1.82
C VAL A 9 9.01 3.08 -0.91
N THR A 10 9.22 3.18 0.39
CA THR A 10 8.51 2.36 1.38
C THR A 10 7.65 3.23 2.27
N THR A 11 6.39 2.85 2.47
CA THR A 11 5.53 3.53 3.45
C THR A 11 4.99 2.53 4.48
N THR A 12 4.55 3.05 5.63
CA THR A 12 3.90 2.24 6.66
C THR A 12 2.42 2.53 6.67
N ASN A 13 1.60 1.49 6.65
CA ASN A 13 0.17 1.61 6.87
C ASN A 13 -0.28 0.61 7.94
N ILE A 14 -1.08 1.10 8.90
CA ILE A 14 -1.62 0.30 10.00
C ILE A 14 -2.59 -0.78 9.49
N LEU A 15 -3.17 -0.62 8.29
CA LEU A 15 -4.02 -1.66 7.66
C LEU A 15 -3.30 -2.99 7.43
N PHE A 16 -1.98 -2.96 7.36
CA PHE A 16 -1.18 -4.17 7.19
C PHE A 16 -0.74 -4.79 8.52
N GLU A 17 -1.09 -4.18 9.65
CA GLU A 17 -0.85 -4.77 10.96
C GLU A 17 -1.60 -6.11 11.06
N GLY A 18 -0.87 -7.18 11.38
CA GLY A 18 -1.42 -8.54 11.43
C GLY A 18 -1.55 -9.27 10.08
N ALA A 19 -1.13 -8.68 8.96
CA ALA A 19 -1.06 -9.40 7.69
C ALA A 19 -0.03 -10.54 7.74
N ASP A 20 -0.29 -11.67 7.10
CA ASP A 20 0.56 -12.86 7.17
C ASP A 20 1.93 -12.64 6.48
N PRO A 21 3.02 -13.30 6.91
CA PRO A 21 4.30 -13.37 6.20
C PRO A 21 4.21 -13.65 4.70
N VAL A 22 3.20 -14.41 4.25
CA VAL A 22 2.96 -14.73 2.84
C VAL A 22 2.17 -13.63 2.09
N GLY A 23 1.88 -12.50 2.73
CA GLY A 23 1.20 -11.36 2.12
C GLY A 23 -0.32 -11.49 2.10
N LEU A 24 -0.90 -12.38 2.91
CA LEU A 24 -2.36 -12.43 3.08
C LEU A 24 -2.80 -11.25 3.91
N LEU A 25 -3.67 -10.43 3.31
CA LEU A 25 -4.24 -9.26 3.95
C LEU A 25 -5.46 -9.67 4.78
N PRO A 26 -5.52 -9.29 6.07
CA PRO A 26 -6.52 -9.81 6.99
C PRO A 26 -7.91 -9.22 6.75
N GLU A 27 -7.97 -8.03 6.14
CA GLU A 27 -9.20 -7.23 6.04
C GLU A 27 -9.42 -6.72 4.61
N ILE A 28 -10.69 -6.41 4.28
CA ILE A 28 -11.05 -5.88 2.95
C ILE A 28 -10.43 -4.49 2.79
N SER A 29 -10.37 -3.66 3.83
CA SER A 29 -9.72 -2.35 3.79
C SER A 29 -8.26 -2.40 3.36
N ALA A 30 -7.50 -3.38 3.83
CA ALA A 30 -6.10 -3.56 3.46
C ALA A 30 -5.97 -3.90 1.96
N SER A 31 -6.85 -4.78 1.45
CA SER A 31 -6.89 -5.14 0.04
C SER A 31 -7.29 -3.95 -0.84
N ARG A 32 -8.33 -3.21 -0.44
CA ARG A 32 -8.80 -1.99 -1.13
C ARG A 32 -7.75 -0.90 -1.17
N TYR A 33 -7.04 -0.67 -0.08
CA TYR A 33 -5.93 0.28 -0.05
C TYR A 33 -4.83 -0.13 -1.04
N LEU A 34 -4.42 -1.41 -1.07
CA LEU A 34 -3.38 -1.86 -1.98
C LEU A 34 -3.80 -1.77 -3.45
N GLU A 35 -5.05 -2.08 -3.78
CA GLU A 35 -5.63 -1.91 -5.11
C GLU A 35 -5.60 -0.44 -5.54
N ALA A 36 -6.11 0.45 -4.70
CA ALA A 36 -6.14 1.89 -4.99
C ALA A 36 -4.74 2.50 -5.12
N LEU A 37 -3.79 2.05 -4.29
CA LEU A 37 -2.38 2.45 -4.40
C LEU A 37 -1.77 1.99 -5.73
N ARG A 38 -2.01 0.72 -6.13
CA ARG A 38 -1.55 0.17 -7.42
C ARG A 38 -2.08 0.96 -8.60
N GLU A 39 -3.37 1.28 -8.59
CA GLU A 39 -4.04 2.02 -9.65
C GLU A 39 -3.43 3.42 -9.80
N ARG A 40 -3.45 4.23 -8.74
CA ARG A 40 -2.97 5.63 -8.78
C ARG A 40 -1.47 5.72 -9.10
N ILE A 41 -0.68 4.79 -8.57
CA ILE A 41 0.75 4.72 -8.89
C ILE A 41 0.95 4.28 -10.34
N GLY A 42 0.16 3.33 -10.85
CA GLY A 42 0.22 2.88 -12.24
C GLY A 42 -0.15 3.98 -13.24
N GLU A 43 -1.11 4.85 -12.90
CA GLU A 43 -1.49 6.02 -13.72
C GLU A 43 -0.34 7.03 -13.86
N ARG A 44 0.40 7.27 -12.76
CA ARG A 44 1.54 8.22 -12.74
C ARG A 44 2.84 7.61 -13.23
N PHE A 45 3.06 6.34 -12.91
CA PHE A 45 4.27 5.57 -13.19
C PHE A 45 3.90 4.19 -13.76
N PRO A 46 3.63 4.07 -15.07
CA PRO A 46 3.15 2.82 -15.67
C PRO A 46 4.07 1.60 -15.52
N LYS A 47 5.35 1.82 -15.20
CA LYS A 47 6.34 0.77 -14.95
C LYS A 47 6.56 0.49 -13.46
N ALA A 48 5.85 1.17 -12.58
CA ALA A 48 5.98 0.97 -11.15
C ALA A 48 5.36 -0.36 -10.73
N ARG A 49 5.90 -0.94 -9.66
CA ARG A 49 5.40 -2.16 -9.05
C ARG A 49 5.13 -1.87 -7.58
N VAL A 50 3.92 -2.20 -7.15
CA VAL A 50 3.48 -2.04 -5.75
C VAL A 50 3.22 -3.40 -5.15
N PHE A 51 3.94 -3.73 -4.09
CA PHE A 51 3.82 -4.99 -3.38
C PHE A 51 4.03 -4.77 -1.88
N ILE A 52 3.63 -5.76 -1.09
CA ILE A 52 3.82 -5.75 0.35
C ILE A 52 5.05 -6.58 0.66
N LYS A 53 5.90 -6.07 1.56
CA LYS A 53 7.09 -6.76 2.01
C LYS A 53 7.17 -6.74 3.53
N TRP A 54 7.51 -7.89 4.10
CA TRP A 54 7.92 -7.98 5.49
C TRP A 54 9.35 -7.47 5.64
N VAL A 55 9.51 -6.42 6.45
CA VAL A 55 10.82 -5.87 6.78
C VAL A 55 11.19 -6.38 8.18
N PRO A 56 12.30 -7.14 8.35
CA PRO A 56 12.63 -7.78 9.63
C PRO A 56 12.74 -6.82 10.82
N THR A 57 13.03 -5.54 10.57
CA THR A 57 13.15 -4.51 11.60
C THR A 57 11.83 -3.84 11.97
N ARG A 58 10.71 -4.26 11.36
CA ARG A 58 9.37 -3.68 11.59
C ARG A 58 8.42 -4.74 12.15
N ARG A 59 7.46 -4.26 12.94
CA ARG A 59 6.41 -5.10 13.55
C ARG A 59 5.26 -5.44 12.58
N SER A 60 5.17 -4.72 11.48
CA SER A 60 4.16 -4.91 10.45
C SER A 60 4.78 -4.86 9.05
N PRO A 61 4.18 -5.56 8.08
CA PRO A 61 4.55 -5.43 6.68
C PRO A 61 4.30 -4.02 6.15
N THR A 62 5.07 -3.67 5.11
CA THR A 62 5.05 -2.33 4.49
C THR A 62 4.75 -2.44 3.01
N ASP A 63 4.05 -1.46 2.46
CA ASP A 63 4.01 -1.28 1.01
C ASP A 63 5.36 -0.78 0.50
N VAL A 64 5.80 -1.41 -0.59
CA VAL A 64 7.00 -1.06 -1.33
C VAL A 64 6.57 -0.72 -2.75
N VAL A 65 6.91 0.49 -3.16
CA VAL A 65 6.72 0.98 -4.52
C VAL A 65 8.08 1.03 -5.20
N THR A 66 8.33 0.09 -6.11
CA THR A 66 9.51 0.12 -6.99
C THR A 66 9.14 0.88 -8.25
N LEU A 67 9.83 1.99 -8.54
CA LEU A 67 9.54 2.84 -9.70
C LEU A 67 10.82 3.39 -10.33
N PRO A 68 10.78 3.90 -11.59
CA PRO A 68 11.92 4.56 -12.21
C PRO A 68 12.40 5.75 -11.37
N LYS A 69 13.72 5.92 -11.26
CA LYS A 69 14.32 7.06 -10.57
C LYS A 69 14.17 8.32 -11.43
N VAL A 70 13.18 9.14 -11.10
CA VAL A 70 12.99 10.48 -11.67
C VAL A 70 12.83 11.50 -10.55
N GLU A 71 13.08 12.77 -10.84
CA GLU A 71 12.94 13.85 -9.88
C GLU A 71 11.50 13.95 -9.36
N GLY A 72 11.32 14.14 -8.05
CA GLY A 72 10.00 14.22 -7.40
C GLY A 72 9.24 12.88 -7.26
N ALA A 73 9.79 11.76 -7.76
CA ALA A 73 9.10 10.47 -7.73
C ALA A 73 8.71 10.02 -6.31
N GLU A 74 9.61 10.19 -5.35
CA GLU A 74 9.38 9.82 -3.95
C GLU A 74 8.28 10.66 -3.30
N GLU A 75 8.29 11.97 -3.54
CA GLU A 75 7.28 12.90 -3.01
C GLU A 75 5.89 12.56 -3.54
N VAL A 76 5.75 12.29 -4.84
CA VAL A 76 4.48 11.86 -5.44
C VAL A 76 3.97 10.57 -4.81
N VAL A 77 4.84 9.59 -4.56
CA VAL A 77 4.43 8.33 -3.90
C VAL A 77 3.93 8.61 -2.48
N LEU A 78 4.63 9.44 -1.71
CA LEU A 78 4.26 9.78 -0.34
C LEU A 78 2.95 10.56 -0.26
N GLU A 79 2.74 11.52 -1.16
CA GLU A 79 1.49 12.28 -1.28
C GLU A 79 0.30 11.36 -1.62
N LEU A 80 0.48 10.45 -2.58
CA LEU A 80 -0.56 9.48 -2.95
C LEU A 80 -0.89 8.54 -1.80
N ALA A 81 0.12 8.04 -1.09
CA ALA A 81 -0.07 7.20 0.09
C ALA A 81 -0.81 7.97 1.20
N GLU A 82 -0.49 9.24 1.43
CA GLU A 82 -1.18 10.08 2.41
C GLU A 82 -2.63 10.35 2.05
N ALA A 83 -2.91 10.69 0.79
CA ALA A 83 -4.28 10.86 0.30
C ALA A 83 -5.12 9.58 0.52
N LEU A 84 -4.55 8.41 0.24
CA LEU A 84 -5.21 7.13 0.48
C LEU A 84 -5.37 6.82 1.98
N ARG A 85 -4.46 7.29 2.85
CA ARG A 85 -4.63 7.18 4.30
C ARG A 85 -5.83 7.97 4.80
N HIS A 86 -6.17 9.11 4.19
CA HIS A 86 -7.38 9.85 4.53
C HIS A 86 -8.67 9.15 4.05
N GLU A 87 -8.62 8.46 2.91
CA GLU A 87 -9.75 7.68 2.40
C GLU A 87 -9.98 6.37 3.18
N ARG A 88 -8.95 5.90 3.88
CA ARG A 88 -8.93 4.66 4.68
C ARG A 88 -10.12 4.50 5.61
N GLU A 89 -10.56 5.58 6.26
CA GLU A 89 -11.64 5.51 7.25
C GLU A 89 -12.93 4.93 6.67
N ALA A 90 -13.23 5.20 5.40
CA ALA A 90 -14.41 4.65 4.75
C ALA A 90 -14.33 3.12 4.61
N TRP A 91 -13.14 2.59 4.32
CA TRP A 91 -12.94 1.14 4.19
C TRP A 91 -12.90 0.45 5.55
N VAL A 92 -12.28 1.05 6.56
CA VAL A 92 -12.26 0.49 7.92
C VAL A 92 -13.68 0.39 8.50
N ARG A 93 -14.50 1.42 8.31
CA ARG A 93 -15.93 1.38 8.70
C ARG A 93 -16.69 0.26 7.99
N HIS A 94 -16.33 -0.09 6.75
CA HIS A 94 -16.92 -1.22 6.05
C HIS A 94 -16.55 -2.55 6.72
N ASP A 95 -15.27 -2.75 7.06
CA ASP A 95 -14.82 -3.96 7.78
C ASP A 95 -15.49 -4.09 9.16
N GLU A 96 -15.65 -2.99 9.89
CA GLU A 96 -16.38 -2.95 11.17
C GLU A 96 -17.85 -3.34 11.00
N ALA A 97 -18.53 -2.80 10.00
CA ALA A 97 -19.92 -3.13 9.71
C ALA A 97 -20.12 -4.60 9.32
N VAL A 98 -19.21 -5.15 8.51
CA VAL A 98 -19.20 -6.58 8.17
C VAL A 98 -19.00 -7.42 9.43
N ARG A 99 -17.99 -7.11 10.26
CA ARG A 99 -17.76 -7.82 11.53
C ARG A 99 -18.98 -7.80 12.44
N ALA A 100 -19.64 -6.66 12.57
CA ALA A 100 -20.86 -6.54 13.38
C ALA A 100 -22.02 -7.40 12.84
N ALA A 101 -22.18 -7.50 11.52
CA ALA A 101 -23.25 -8.29 10.90
C ALA A 101 -23.10 -9.81 11.10
N PHE A 102 -21.88 -10.32 11.23
CA PHE A 102 -21.60 -11.76 11.39
C PHE A 102 -21.30 -12.19 12.84
N ALA A 103 -21.36 -11.27 13.82
CA ALA A 103 -21.18 -11.58 15.24
C ALA A 103 -22.48 -12.00 15.95
N THR A 104 -23.54 -12.30 15.18
CA THR A 104 -24.90 -12.65 15.63
C THR A 104 -25.20 -14.11 15.33
#